data_AF-A0AA39Z935-F1
#
_entry.id   AF-A0AA39Z935-F1
#
_cell.length_a   1.000
_cell.length_b   1.000
_cell.length_c   1.000
_cell.angle_alpha   90.00
_cell.angle_beta   90.00
_cell.angle_gamma   90.00
#
_symmetry.space_group_name_H-M   'P 1'
#
loop_
_entity.id
_entity.type
_entity.pdbx_description
1 polymer ?
#
loop_
_entity_poly.entity_id
_entity_poly.type
_entity_poly.pdbx_seq_one_letter_code
_entity_poly.pdbx_strand_id
1 'polypeptide(L)'
;MEQNPPGPEIDDPLRKLVDQGNTFIVRYDARYQKSAAILEGCGEPLVELLIRQARLMSIATPDYELIKRRLDDILSASYNKFYAYLYKDLPPCWRLLYTEAAILKFWVLVFEWARSQRPELIREKQWLQMAPEERELDHPGRMEQVRGIKERWKKAKQEDRQQGPEQQQQKEQREEELLNEMIKTLDLALILAGGGGKQDEIHSYLALLESAASGPSKDFKPDVVNSKPSESERSKQDLSLGHKREAPPTQPPTKRTKLSLPPPINPSPPSDAPAPLDIAENTPIDIPENPPINTPQPPVWSTHPSFSPFEPFTPPITSPLPRLPAPSLTTFQTHLSHPSPQPLILTGLVPHWPALTTNPWSKPAYLLSRTFSGRRLIPVEIGRSYVDEGWSQQILPFSSFLTTYITSSPPSPSPSSSSSSSSKGYLAQHQLFTQLPQLRNDITIPDLCYTAPPKVDGEEEELEEEPMLNAWFGPPGTITPLHTDPYHNLLVQVVGRKYVRLYSPEAKVKARGEEGGVDMGNTAAFDVGVLEGWDAVVEGEDEGGDGNGEKEEEEEEEEEEKEEFKRLEYVDCILEPGETLYIPVGWWHYVRGLSVSFSVSFWWN
;
A
#
# COMPACT_ATOMS: atom_id res chain seq x y z
N MET A 1 24.80 35.84 56.15
CA MET A 1 24.55 35.62 54.72
C MET A 1 23.80 34.30 54.63
N GLU A 2 22.49 34.33 54.81
CA GLU A 2 21.65 33.16 54.55
C GLU A 2 21.49 33.02 53.03
N GLN A 3 21.67 31.80 52.52
CA GLN A 3 21.37 31.51 51.13
C GLN A 3 19.85 31.43 51.00
N ASN A 4 19.28 32.18 50.05
CA ASN A 4 17.87 32.01 49.70
C ASN A 4 17.63 30.54 49.29
N PRO A 5 16.53 29.91 49.72
CA PRO A 5 16.17 28.59 49.23
C PRO A 5 15.99 28.63 47.71
N PRO A 6 16.22 27.51 46.99
CA PRO A 6 15.90 27.45 45.57
C PRO A 6 14.41 27.76 45.40
N GLY A 7 14.10 28.67 44.47
CA GLY A 7 12.72 28.93 44.08
C GLY A 7 12.04 27.65 43.54
N PRO A 8 10.71 27.59 43.54
CA PRO A 8 10.00 26.42 43.03
C PRO A 8 10.47 26.12 41.59
N GLU A 9 10.83 24.87 41.32
CA GLU A 9 11.04 24.42 39.94
C GLU A 9 9.77 24.73 39.15
N ILE A 10 9.89 25.63 38.17
CA ILE A 10 8.81 25.91 37.23
C ILE A 10 8.56 24.61 36.47
N ASP A 11 7.34 24.09 36.55
CA ASP A 11 6.94 22.91 35.79
C ASP A 11 7.01 23.27 34.31
N ASP A 12 8.06 22.78 33.65
CA ASP A 12 8.39 23.03 32.26
C ASP A 12 8.17 21.74 31.46
N PRO A 13 7.02 21.58 30.79
CA PRO A 13 6.65 20.32 30.17
C PRO A 13 7.53 19.94 28.98
N LEU A 14 7.98 20.92 28.19
CA LEU A 14 8.90 20.68 27.06
C LEU A 14 10.30 20.30 27.57
N ARG A 15 10.78 20.87 28.69
CA ARG A 15 12.03 20.40 29.31
C ARG A 15 11.89 18.99 29.87
N LYS A 16 10.77 18.66 30.53
CA LYS A 16 10.47 17.27 30.97
C LYS A 16 10.48 16.28 29.80
N LEU A 17 9.90 16.64 28.66
CA LEU A 17 9.93 15.82 27.45
C LEU A 17 11.36 15.61 26.92
N VAL A 18 12.18 16.67 26.84
CA VAL A 18 13.58 16.59 26.41
C VAL A 18 14.43 15.75 27.37
N ASP A 19 14.26 15.93 28.68
CA ASP A 19 14.98 15.16 29.71
C ASP A 19 14.58 13.66 29.69
N GLN A 20 13.31 13.36 29.38
CA GLN A 20 12.84 12.00 29.13
C GLN A 20 13.49 11.40 27.87
N GLY A 21 13.59 12.15 26.77
CA GLY A 21 14.27 11.74 25.55
C GLY A 21 15.76 11.48 25.75
N ASN A 22 16.46 12.39 26.45
CA ASN A 22 17.86 12.19 26.83
C ASN A 22 18.03 10.92 27.68
N THR A 23 17.14 10.71 28.66
CA THR A 23 17.14 9.49 29.50
C THR A 23 16.86 8.22 28.68
N PHE A 24 16.00 8.29 27.67
CA PHE A 24 15.71 7.20 26.75
C PHE A 24 16.96 6.80 25.95
N ILE A 25 17.61 7.77 25.29
CA ILE A 25 18.78 7.53 24.43
C ILE A 25 19.97 7.01 25.25
N VAL A 26 20.28 7.62 26.39
CA VAL A 26 21.36 7.15 27.29
C VAL A 26 21.13 5.72 27.79
N ARG A 27 19.87 5.29 27.92
CA ARG A 27 19.52 3.93 28.36
C ARG A 27 19.21 2.98 27.21
N TYR A 28 19.35 3.39 25.95
CA TYR A 28 18.88 2.60 24.81
C TYR A 28 19.55 1.22 24.72
N ASP A 29 20.88 1.15 24.81
CA ASP A 29 21.61 -0.14 24.77
C ASP A 29 21.14 -1.09 25.89
N ALA A 30 20.88 -0.60 27.10
CA ALA A 30 20.38 -1.40 28.23
C ALA A 30 18.89 -1.80 28.09
N ARG A 31 18.10 -1.03 27.34
CA ARG A 31 16.72 -1.37 26.95
C ARG A 31 16.71 -2.43 25.85
N TYR A 32 17.54 -2.25 24.82
CA TYR A 32 17.70 -3.16 23.70
C TYR A 32 18.03 -4.59 24.15
N GLN A 33 18.90 -4.77 25.16
CA GLN A 33 19.23 -6.10 25.70
C GLN A 33 18.01 -6.91 26.20
N LYS A 34 16.88 -6.27 26.53
CA LYS A 34 15.62 -6.96 26.87
C LYS A 34 14.81 -7.39 25.64
N SER A 35 15.01 -6.73 24.51
CA SER A 35 14.36 -6.95 23.22
C SER A 35 15.19 -7.82 22.26
N ALA A 36 16.50 -7.95 22.48
CA ALA A 36 17.48 -8.49 21.54
C ALA A 36 17.09 -9.86 20.95
N ALA A 37 16.78 -10.85 21.80
CA ALA A 37 16.41 -12.20 21.37
C ALA A 37 15.12 -12.26 20.51
N ILE A 38 14.26 -11.22 20.58
CA ILE A 38 13.10 -11.09 19.69
C ILE A 38 13.53 -10.39 18.40
N LEU A 39 14.36 -9.34 18.48
CA LEU A 39 14.80 -8.55 17.33
C LEU A 39 15.73 -9.33 16.37
N GLU A 40 16.54 -10.27 16.87
CA GLU A 40 17.38 -11.17 16.05
C GLU A 40 16.61 -11.85 14.91
N GLY A 41 15.31 -12.14 15.10
CA GLY A 41 14.43 -12.69 14.07
C GLY A 41 14.19 -11.77 12.86
N CYS A 42 14.67 -10.53 12.85
CA CYS A 42 14.65 -9.63 11.70
C CYS A 42 15.90 -9.75 10.81
N GLY A 43 16.95 -10.42 11.30
CA GLY A 43 18.28 -10.43 10.67
C GLY A 43 19.19 -9.33 11.20
N GLU A 44 20.45 -9.71 11.46
CA GLU A 44 21.50 -8.87 12.05
C GLU A 44 21.65 -7.46 11.42
N PRO A 45 21.66 -7.26 10.08
CA PRO A 45 21.93 -5.94 9.51
C PRO A 45 20.91 -4.85 9.87
N LEU A 46 19.62 -5.21 9.99
CA LEU A 46 18.56 -4.26 10.36
C LEU A 46 18.62 -3.91 11.84
N VAL A 47 18.98 -4.88 12.68
CA VAL A 47 19.13 -4.70 14.12
C VAL A 47 20.36 -3.85 14.44
N GLU A 48 21.49 -4.09 13.77
CA GLU A 48 22.67 -3.23 13.86
C GLU A 48 22.39 -1.80 13.39
N LEU A 49 21.66 -1.62 12.28
CA LEU A 49 21.30 -0.30 11.76
C LEU A 49 20.45 0.50 12.77
N LEU A 50 19.50 -0.15 13.44
CA LEU A 50 18.67 0.43 14.50
C LEU A 50 19.52 0.89 15.70
N ILE A 51 20.38 0.01 16.23
CA ILE A 51 21.27 0.32 17.37
C ILE A 51 22.22 1.45 16.99
N ARG A 52 22.74 1.45 15.76
CA ARG A 52 23.61 2.51 15.24
C ARG A 52 22.91 3.87 15.25
N GLN A 53 21.62 3.94 14.88
CA GLN A 53 20.87 5.20 14.94
C GLN A 53 20.75 5.73 16.37
N ALA A 54 20.37 4.88 17.34
CA ALA A 54 20.29 5.27 18.74
C ALA A 54 21.64 5.77 19.30
N ARG A 55 22.75 5.13 18.91
CA ARG A 55 24.11 5.58 19.28
C ARG A 55 24.48 6.90 18.62
N LEU A 56 24.14 7.12 17.35
CA LEU A 56 24.36 8.40 16.67
C LEU A 56 23.58 9.55 17.32
N MET A 57 22.37 9.30 17.85
CA MET A 57 21.61 10.30 18.63
C MET A 57 22.30 10.68 19.96
N SER A 58 23.26 9.89 20.45
CA SER A 58 23.99 10.18 21.70
C SER A 58 25.27 11.01 21.51
N ILE A 59 25.69 11.27 20.27
CA ILE A 59 26.93 12.03 19.99
C ILE A 59 26.70 13.53 20.15
N ALA A 60 27.79 14.30 20.29
CA ALA A 60 27.71 15.74 20.56
C ALA A 60 27.07 16.58 19.42
N THR A 61 27.04 16.05 18.20
CA THR A 61 26.45 16.68 17.00
C THR A 61 25.79 15.61 16.12
N PRO A 62 24.58 15.13 16.44
CA PRO A 62 23.88 14.14 15.64
C PRO A 62 23.47 14.73 14.27
N ASP A 63 23.68 13.97 13.21
CA ASP A 63 23.06 14.22 11.91
C ASP A 63 21.62 13.68 11.94
N TYR A 64 20.71 14.49 12.44
CA TYR A 64 19.32 14.09 12.63
C TYR A 64 18.61 13.73 11.32
N GLU A 65 19.03 14.32 10.19
CA GLU A 65 18.43 14.05 8.88
C GLU A 65 18.84 12.67 8.36
N LEU A 66 20.14 12.34 8.42
CA LEU A 66 20.61 11.00 8.11
C LEU A 66 20.01 9.95 9.06
N ILE A 67 19.89 10.25 10.34
CA ILE A 67 19.27 9.35 11.33
C ILE A 67 17.78 9.14 11.00
N LYS A 68 17.02 10.20 10.70
CA LYS A 68 15.62 10.15 10.29
C LYS A 68 15.44 9.24 9.07
N ARG A 69 16.18 9.52 7.98
CA ARG A 69 16.16 8.72 6.76
C ARG A 69 16.49 7.24 7.01
N ARG A 70 17.48 6.92 7.85
CA ARG A 70 17.82 5.52 8.20
C ARG A 70 16.79 4.85 9.10
N LEU A 71 16.02 5.59 9.88
CA LEU A 71 14.88 5.05 10.62
C LEU A 71 13.69 4.80 9.68
N ASP A 72 13.47 5.65 8.67
CA ASP A 72 12.47 5.44 7.64
C ASP A 72 12.80 4.25 6.71
N ASP A 73 14.09 4.00 6.41
CA ASP A 73 14.54 2.75 5.78
C ASP A 73 14.11 1.50 6.60
N ILE A 74 14.31 1.54 7.93
CA ILE A 74 13.97 0.43 8.84
C ILE A 74 12.44 0.26 8.97
N LEU A 75 11.69 1.37 9.08
CA LEU A 75 10.24 1.36 9.14
C LEU A 75 9.66 0.74 7.86
N SER A 76 10.14 1.18 6.70
CA SER A 76 9.74 0.65 5.38
C SER A 76 10.09 -0.83 5.23
N ALA A 77 11.32 -1.23 5.59
CA ALA A 77 11.74 -2.63 5.56
C ALA A 77 10.90 -3.53 6.47
N SER A 78 10.50 -3.02 7.64
CA SER A 78 9.64 -3.74 8.60
C SER A 78 8.19 -3.80 8.12
N TYR A 79 7.66 -2.70 7.60
CA TYR A 79 6.29 -2.61 7.07
C TYR A 79 6.08 -3.52 5.85
N ASN A 80 7.07 -3.64 4.97
CA ASN A 80 7.08 -4.60 3.87
C ASN A 80 6.90 -6.06 4.34
N LYS A 81 7.25 -6.39 5.59
CA LYS A 81 6.99 -7.70 6.17
C LYS A 81 5.57 -7.85 6.70
N PHE A 82 4.87 -6.76 7.03
CA PHE A 82 3.48 -6.82 7.48
C PHE A 82 2.56 -7.28 6.34
N TYR A 83 2.92 -6.98 5.09
CA TYR A 83 2.27 -7.54 3.89
C TYR A 83 2.69 -8.97 3.52
N ALA A 84 3.72 -9.52 4.18
CA ALA A 84 4.21 -10.88 3.91
C ALA A 84 3.53 -11.95 4.78
N TYR A 85 2.76 -11.54 5.79
CA TYR A 85 2.07 -12.42 6.74
C TYR A 85 0.68 -11.87 7.05
N LEU A 86 -0.30 -12.72 7.38
CA LEU A 86 -1.48 -12.25 8.09
C LEU A 86 -1.05 -11.72 9.46
N TYR A 87 -1.69 -10.67 9.98
CA TYR A 87 -1.27 -10.04 11.25
C TYR A 87 -1.13 -11.02 12.43
N LYS A 88 -2.00 -12.03 12.51
CA LYS A 88 -1.95 -13.11 13.52
C LYS A 88 -0.70 -14.01 13.40
N ASP A 89 -0.15 -14.15 12.20
CA ASP A 89 0.97 -15.02 11.85
C ASP A 89 2.28 -14.22 11.66
N LEU A 90 2.21 -12.88 11.72
CA LEU A 90 3.35 -11.96 11.58
C LEU A 90 4.34 -12.15 12.73
N PRO A 91 5.60 -12.57 12.44
CA PRO A 91 6.59 -12.83 13.47
C PRO A 91 6.78 -11.61 14.41
N PRO A 92 6.79 -11.80 15.75
CA PRO A 92 6.86 -10.69 16.71
C PRO A 92 8.06 -9.77 16.52
N CYS A 93 9.15 -10.29 15.96
CA CYS A 93 10.37 -9.54 15.62
C CYS A 93 10.07 -8.30 14.77
N TRP A 94 9.30 -8.43 13.70
CA TRP A 94 8.99 -7.33 12.78
C TRP A 94 8.12 -6.25 13.42
N ARG A 95 7.15 -6.65 14.25
CA ARG A 95 6.30 -5.72 15.00
C ARG A 95 7.12 -4.92 16.02
N LEU A 96 8.05 -5.59 16.70
CA LEU A 96 8.95 -4.94 17.66
C LEU A 96 9.96 -4.03 16.94
N LEU A 97 10.54 -4.45 15.81
CA LEU A 97 11.49 -3.63 15.04
C LEU A 97 10.83 -2.33 14.52
N TYR A 98 9.64 -2.42 13.93
CA TYR A 98 8.87 -1.25 13.50
C TYR A 98 8.60 -0.31 14.69
N THR A 99 8.23 -0.87 15.84
CA THR A 99 7.93 -0.09 17.05
C THR A 99 9.17 0.61 17.63
N GLU A 100 10.31 -0.08 17.71
CA GLU A 100 11.56 0.52 18.21
C GLU A 100 12.08 1.61 17.25
N ALA A 101 11.96 1.42 15.94
CA ALA A 101 12.32 2.42 14.94
C ALA A 101 11.41 3.67 15.01
N ALA A 102 10.10 3.47 15.17
CA ALA A 102 9.13 4.55 15.33
C ALA A 102 9.39 5.37 16.60
N ILE A 103 9.70 4.72 17.74
CA ILE A 103 10.02 5.43 18.98
C ILE A 103 11.34 6.21 18.86
N LEU A 104 12.35 5.66 18.17
CA LEU A 104 13.59 6.42 17.88
C LEU A 104 13.31 7.63 16.98
N LYS A 105 12.50 7.47 15.92
CA LYS A 105 12.14 8.57 15.00
C LYS A 105 11.34 9.66 15.72
N PHE A 106 10.42 9.28 16.61
CA PHE A 106 9.74 10.22 17.50
C PHE A 106 10.74 11.06 18.31
N TRP A 107 11.76 10.44 18.93
CA TRP A 107 12.76 11.21 19.69
C TRP A 107 13.63 12.11 18.81
N VAL A 108 13.95 11.73 17.57
CA VAL A 108 14.62 12.62 16.59
C VAL A 108 13.79 13.89 16.39
N LEU A 109 12.49 13.73 16.08
CA LEU A 109 11.57 14.84 15.84
C LEU A 109 11.34 15.69 17.09
N VAL A 110 11.30 15.09 18.28
CA VAL A 110 11.25 15.84 19.56
C VAL A 110 12.50 16.71 19.75
N PHE A 111 13.69 16.22 19.41
CA PHE A 111 14.91 17.03 19.52
C PHE A 111 14.98 18.14 18.46
N GLU A 112 14.51 17.91 17.24
CA GLU A 112 14.39 18.95 16.22
C GLU A 112 13.40 20.04 16.66
N TRP A 113 12.21 19.64 17.14
CA TRP A 113 11.19 20.56 17.65
C TRP A 113 11.67 21.33 18.89
N ALA A 114 12.29 20.67 19.86
CA ALA A 114 12.89 21.34 21.01
C ALA A 114 13.96 22.36 20.59
N ARG A 115 14.77 22.04 19.57
CA ARG A 115 15.78 22.96 19.00
C ARG A 115 15.16 24.16 18.29
N SER A 116 13.99 24.03 17.66
CA SER A 116 13.29 25.15 17.00
C SER A 116 12.56 26.08 17.98
N GLN A 117 12.11 25.53 19.12
CA GLN A 117 11.46 26.26 20.21
C GLN A 117 12.46 26.96 21.14
N ARG A 118 13.39 26.18 21.71
CA ARG A 118 14.32 26.58 22.77
C ARG A 118 15.69 25.91 22.60
N PRO A 119 16.54 26.48 21.72
CA PRO A 119 17.88 25.94 21.43
C PRO A 119 18.73 25.70 22.68
N GLU A 120 18.55 26.48 23.74
CA GLU A 120 19.29 26.38 24.99
C GLU A 120 19.06 25.06 25.76
N LEU A 121 17.96 24.34 25.47
CA LEU A 121 17.72 22.99 26.00
C LEU A 121 18.55 21.91 25.26
N ILE A 122 19.01 22.21 24.04
CA ILE A 122 19.74 21.29 23.16
C ILE A 122 21.18 21.78 23.07
N ARG A 123 22.10 21.15 23.82
CA ARG A 123 23.50 21.59 23.97
C ARG A 123 24.16 21.96 22.63
N GLU A 124 24.34 23.25 22.43
CA GLU A 124 24.97 23.78 21.22
C GLU A 124 26.49 23.57 21.24
N LYS A 125 27.01 22.85 20.25
CA LYS A 125 28.22 23.29 19.56
C LYS A 125 27.82 23.74 18.16
N GLN A 126 28.24 24.95 17.84
CA GLN A 126 27.76 25.81 16.75
C GLN A 126 27.99 25.18 15.37
N TRP A 127 27.34 25.72 14.33
CA TRP A 127 27.98 26.53 13.28
C TRP A 127 26.92 27.03 12.28
N LEU A 128 27.11 28.26 11.77
CA LEU A 128 26.21 28.91 10.80
C LEU A 128 26.59 28.55 9.36
N GLN A 129 25.61 28.37 8.46
CA GLN A 129 25.41 29.06 7.16
C GLN A 129 24.33 28.34 6.30
N MET A 130 23.78 29.06 5.31
CA MET A 130 22.53 28.76 4.54
C MET A 130 22.77 27.74 3.38
N ALA A 131 21.80 27.25 2.57
CA ALA A 131 20.39 27.61 2.29
C ALA A 131 19.59 26.36 1.79
N PRO A 132 18.25 26.41 1.62
CA PRO A 132 17.37 25.24 1.41
C PRO A 132 16.95 25.00 -0.06
N GLU A 133 16.36 23.83 -0.36
CA GLU A 133 15.14 23.62 -1.19
C GLU A 133 14.87 22.11 -1.46
N GLU A 134 13.80 21.56 -0.87
CA GLU A 134 13.12 20.29 -1.22
C GLU A 134 11.59 20.49 -1.01
N ARG A 135 10.75 19.81 -1.80
CA ARG A 135 9.26 19.90 -1.86
C ARG A 135 8.66 18.67 -2.59
N GLU A 136 7.39 18.23 -2.37
CA GLU A 136 6.49 18.57 -1.24
C GLU A 136 5.53 17.50 -0.62
N LEU A 137 4.63 16.77 -1.33
CA LEU A 137 3.22 16.62 -0.83
C LEU A 137 2.52 15.23 -0.64
N ASP A 138 1.71 15.15 0.43
CA ASP A 138 0.36 14.51 0.61
C ASP A 138 0.11 12.96 0.46
N HIS A 139 -1.03 12.32 0.83
CA HIS A 139 -2.36 12.73 1.38
C HIS A 139 -2.89 11.79 2.54
N PRO A 140 -4.20 11.65 2.91
CA PRO A 140 -4.68 11.97 4.27
C PRO A 140 -5.33 10.80 5.07
N GLY A 141 -5.82 11.08 6.29
CA GLY A 141 -6.81 10.17 6.94
C GLY A 141 -6.95 10.11 8.47
N ARG A 142 -6.67 11.15 9.29
CA ARG A 142 -6.93 11.09 10.75
C ARG A 142 -7.13 12.44 11.49
N MET A 143 -8.07 13.26 11.03
CA MET A 143 -8.16 14.69 11.43
C MET A 143 -8.68 15.00 12.85
N GLU A 144 -9.60 14.20 13.42
CA GLU A 144 -10.36 14.65 14.61
C GLU A 144 -9.52 14.73 15.90
N GLN A 145 -8.61 13.78 16.10
CA GLN A 145 -7.74 13.72 17.29
C GLN A 145 -6.61 14.76 17.23
N VAL A 146 -6.15 15.07 16.00
CA VAL A 146 -5.17 16.11 15.70
C VAL A 146 -5.74 17.51 15.94
N ARG A 147 -7.01 17.74 15.59
CA ARG A 147 -7.70 19.03 15.78
C ARG A 147 -7.65 19.54 17.22
N GLY A 148 -7.93 18.67 18.20
CA GLY A 148 -7.94 19.06 19.62
C GLY A 148 -6.59 19.51 20.17
N ILE A 149 -5.49 18.92 19.69
CA ILE A 149 -4.12 19.33 20.08
C ILE A 149 -3.75 20.65 19.39
N LYS A 150 -4.07 20.78 18.08
CA LYS A 150 -3.85 22.03 17.31
C LYS A 150 -4.59 23.23 17.90
N GLU A 151 -5.84 23.05 18.35
CA GLU A 151 -6.61 24.14 18.98
C GLU A 151 -5.98 24.64 20.30
N ARG A 152 -5.39 23.75 21.11
CA ARG A 152 -4.69 24.13 22.35
C ARG A 152 -3.40 24.90 22.07
N TRP A 153 -2.59 24.43 21.11
CA TRP A 153 -1.37 25.11 20.68
C TRP A 153 -1.65 26.48 20.05
N LYS A 154 -2.66 26.59 19.16
CA LYS A 154 -3.07 27.87 18.54
C LYS A 154 -3.48 28.89 19.59
N LYS A 155 -4.18 28.47 20.64
CA LYS A 155 -4.57 29.34 21.77
C LYS A 155 -3.37 29.84 22.57
N ALA A 156 -2.39 28.99 22.86
CA ALA A 156 -1.17 29.37 23.58
C ALA A 156 -0.32 30.40 22.79
N LYS A 157 -0.14 30.19 21.47
CA LYS A 157 0.53 31.14 20.57
C LYS A 157 -0.20 32.49 20.44
N GLN A 158 -1.52 32.51 20.57
CA GLN A 158 -2.32 33.73 20.45
C GLN A 158 -2.11 34.71 21.61
N GLU A 159 -1.69 34.23 22.78
CA GLU A 159 -1.36 35.05 23.96
C GLU A 159 0.02 35.73 23.87
N ASP A 160 0.93 35.25 23.00
CA ASP A 160 2.34 35.67 22.93
C ASP A 160 2.64 36.69 21.81
N ARG A 161 1.60 37.31 21.24
CA ARG A 161 1.70 38.17 20.04
C ARG A 161 2.31 39.55 20.30
N GLN A 162 3.65 39.66 20.21
CA GLN A 162 4.34 40.90 19.83
C GLN A 162 5.60 40.66 18.95
N GLN A 163 5.43 40.15 17.72
CA GLN A 163 6.36 40.36 16.58
C GLN A 163 5.72 39.97 15.23
N GLY A 164 6.37 40.33 14.11
CA GLY A 164 5.75 40.51 12.77
C GLY A 164 5.36 39.24 11.98
N PRO A 165 4.62 39.38 10.85
CA PRO A 165 3.71 38.33 10.37
C PRO A 165 4.32 37.16 9.56
N GLU A 166 5.15 37.40 8.55
CA GLU A 166 5.43 36.36 7.53
C GLU A 166 6.39 35.25 7.99
N GLN A 167 7.54 35.62 8.57
CA GLN A 167 8.52 34.66 9.11
C GLN A 167 7.96 33.88 10.31
N GLN A 168 7.06 34.50 11.07
CA GLN A 168 6.35 33.89 12.19
C GLN A 168 5.39 32.80 11.69
N GLN A 169 4.67 33.05 10.60
CA GLN A 169 3.72 32.10 10.00
C GLN A 169 4.42 30.86 9.42
N GLN A 170 5.54 31.03 8.71
CA GLN A 170 6.35 29.90 8.22
C GLN A 170 6.95 29.07 9.37
N LYS A 171 7.40 29.72 10.46
CA LYS A 171 7.87 29.03 11.66
C LYS A 171 6.74 28.23 12.32
N GLU A 172 5.57 28.84 12.46
CA GLU A 172 4.37 28.21 13.02
C GLU A 172 3.90 27.01 12.21
N GLN A 173 3.96 27.09 10.88
CA GLN A 173 3.65 25.97 9.98
C GLN A 173 4.61 24.79 10.17
N ARG A 174 5.94 25.03 10.15
CA ARG A 174 6.95 23.98 10.37
C ARG A 174 6.85 23.34 11.76
N GLU A 175 6.47 24.11 12.78
CA GLU A 175 6.20 23.58 14.12
C GLU A 175 4.94 22.69 14.14
N GLU A 176 3.89 23.05 13.39
CA GLU A 176 2.67 22.25 13.24
C GLU A 176 2.94 20.94 12.47
N GLU A 177 3.80 20.96 11.45
CA GLU A 177 4.25 19.80 10.66
C GLU A 177 5.03 18.79 11.53
N LEU A 178 6.05 19.24 12.27
CA LEU A 178 6.82 18.38 13.18
C LEU A 178 5.93 17.70 14.24
N LEU A 179 4.94 18.43 14.78
CA LEU A 179 3.98 17.88 15.73
C LEU A 179 3.10 16.80 15.08
N ASN A 180 2.64 17.02 13.85
CA ASN A 180 1.87 16.02 13.09
C ASN A 180 2.72 14.77 12.80
N GLU A 181 4.00 14.94 12.43
CA GLU A 181 4.89 13.80 12.15
C GLU A 181 5.21 12.98 13.41
N MET A 182 5.43 13.64 14.56
CA MET A 182 5.61 12.97 15.87
C MET A 182 4.40 12.10 16.23
N ILE A 183 3.18 12.65 16.10
CA ILE A 183 1.94 11.93 16.40
C ILE A 183 1.75 10.78 15.41
N LYS A 184 1.84 11.04 14.08
CA LYS A 184 1.71 10.03 13.02
C LYS A 184 2.66 8.86 13.21
N THR A 185 3.91 9.13 13.59
CA THR A 185 4.94 8.10 13.82
C THR A 185 4.56 7.14 14.95
N LEU A 186 4.11 7.67 16.10
CA LEU A 186 3.71 6.85 17.25
C LEU A 186 2.34 6.15 17.04
N ASP A 187 1.39 6.82 16.40
CA ASP A 187 0.08 6.25 16.06
C ASP A 187 0.21 5.06 15.10
N LEU A 188 1.03 5.18 14.05
CA LEU A 188 1.27 4.06 13.13
C LEU A 188 1.95 2.88 13.81
N ALA A 189 2.79 3.10 14.82
CA ALA A 189 3.33 2.00 15.64
C ALA A 189 2.24 1.28 16.44
N LEU A 190 1.27 2.00 17.01
CA LEU A 190 0.12 1.42 17.71
C LEU A 190 -0.81 0.67 16.74
N ILE A 191 -1.15 1.27 15.59
CA ILE A 191 -2.10 0.71 14.61
C ILE A 191 -1.50 -0.51 13.89
N LEU A 192 -0.32 -0.34 13.27
CA LEU A 192 0.23 -1.33 12.33
C LEU A 192 0.97 -2.46 13.05
N ALA A 193 1.72 -2.14 14.11
CA ALA A 193 2.52 -3.11 14.85
C ALA A 193 1.86 -3.58 16.17
N GLY A 194 0.66 -3.07 16.49
CA GLY A 194 0.02 -3.28 17.79
C GLY A 194 0.81 -2.69 18.96
N GLY A 195 1.70 -1.72 18.69
CA GLY A 195 2.63 -1.14 19.65
C GLY A 195 3.72 -2.07 20.17
N GLY A 196 3.94 -3.26 19.59
CA GLY A 196 5.09 -4.12 19.89
C GLY A 196 5.22 -4.62 21.35
N GLY A 197 4.19 -4.48 22.19
CA GLY A 197 4.27 -4.71 23.65
C GLY A 197 4.74 -3.50 24.47
N LYS A 198 4.71 -2.29 23.87
CA LYS A 198 5.12 -1.00 24.44
C LYS A 198 3.99 0.04 24.42
N GLN A 199 2.74 -0.39 24.42
CA GLN A 199 1.58 0.49 24.27
C GLN A 199 1.55 1.57 25.37
N ASP A 200 1.72 1.18 26.63
CA ASP A 200 1.75 2.10 27.78
C ASP A 200 2.89 3.12 27.69
N GLU A 201 4.04 2.72 27.14
CA GLU A 201 5.20 3.59 26.91
C GLU A 201 4.90 4.63 25.83
N ILE A 202 4.28 4.22 24.72
CA ILE A 202 3.87 5.12 23.63
C ILE A 202 2.79 6.11 24.12
N HIS A 203 1.79 5.64 24.87
CA HIS A 203 0.77 6.50 25.47
C HIS A 203 1.38 7.50 26.47
N SER A 204 2.38 7.09 27.25
CA SER A 204 3.12 8.02 28.12
C SER A 204 3.89 9.09 27.33
N TYR A 205 4.37 8.79 26.13
CA TYR A 205 5.08 9.76 25.28
C TYR A 205 4.13 10.75 24.60
N LEU A 206 2.96 10.28 24.15
CA LEU A 206 1.90 11.15 23.65
C LEU A 206 1.39 12.10 24.75
N ALA A 207 1.24 11.64 25.99
CA ALA A 207 0.84 12.50 27.11
C ALA A 207 1.91 13.56 27.48
N LEU A 208 3.20 13.20 27.41
CA LEU A 208 4.29 14.18 27.59
C LEU A 208 4.36 15.19 26.44
N LEU A 209 4.14 14.75 25.20
CA LEU A 209 4.05 15.62 24.02
C LEU A 209 2.87 16.60 24.13
N GLU A 210 1.69 16.11 24.53
CA GLU A 210 0.51 16.96 24.75
C GLU A 210 0.76 18.03 25.83
N SER A 211 1.39 17.64 26.93
CA SER A 211 1.77 18.58 27.99
C SER A 211 2.80 19.62 27.50
N ALA A 212 3.79 19.19 26.71
CA ALA A 212 4.77 20.07 26.06
C ALA A 212 4.13 21.06 25.07
N ALA A 213 3.19 20.60 24.26
CA ALA A 213 2.51 21.42 23.25
C ALA A 213 1.47 22.40 23.82
N SER A 214 0.98 22.15 25.05
CA SER A 214 -0.07 22.97 25.70
C SER A 214 0.48 24.15 26.51
N GLY A 215 1.80 24.22 26.74
CA GLY A 215 2.45 25.27 27.55
C GLY A 215 2.22 25.15 29.06
N PRO A 216 2.90 25.98 29.88
CA PRO A 216 2.75 25.96 31.34
C PRO A 216 1.39 26.52 31.75
N SER A 217 0.55 25.69 32.37
CA SER A 217 -0.76 26.10 32.88
C SER A 217 -0.63 27.20 33.94
N LYS A 218 -1.33 28.33 33.74
CA LYS A 218 -1.44 29.41 34.75
C LYS A 218 -2.51 29.13 35.81
N ASP A 219 -3.37 28.13 35.62
CA ASP A 219 -4.49 27.83 36.51
C ASP A 219 -4.15 26.68 37.47
N PHE A 220 -3.47 27.03 38.57
CA PHE A 220 -3.37 26.19 39.76
C PHE A 220 -3.83 26.97 41.00
N LYS A 221 -5.14 26.99 41.25
CA LYS A 221 -5.68 27.34 42.57
C LYS A 221 -5.75 26.06 43.41
N PRO A 222 -5.04 25.98 44.55
CA PRO A 222 -5.15 24.82 45.43
C PRO A 222 -6.45 24.90 46.22
N ASP A 223 -7.43 24.05 45.87
CA ASP A 223 -8.61 23.88 46.70
C ASP A 223 -8.23 23.25 48.05
N VAL A 224 -8.64 23.93 49.12
CA VAL A 224 -8.27 23.60 50.49
C VAL A 224 -8.99 22.33 50.94
N VAL A 225 -8.26 21.22 51.02
CA VAL A 225 -8.72 20.02 51.70
C VAL A 225 -8.80 20.31 53.21
N ASN A 226 -10.02 20.50 53.70
CA ASN A 226 -10.32 20.46 55.14
C ASN A 226 -11.22 19.26 55.45
N SER A 227 -10.98 18.62 56.60
CA SER A 227 -11.20 17.18 56.75
C SER A 227 -12.42 16.75 57.58
N LYS A 228 -13.30 15.91 56.99
CA LYS A 228 -14.10 14.82 57.64
C LYS A 228 -15.14 15.25 58.74
N PRO A 229 -15.97 14.33 59.30
CA PRO A 229 -16.97 13.47 58.63
C PRO A 229 -18.33 13.33 59.39
N SER A 230 -19.44 13.03 58.71
CA SER A 230 -20.65 12.34 59.25
C SER A 230 -21.62 12.01 58.09
N GLU A 231 -22.21 10.81 57.97
CA GLU A 231 -23.51 10.41 58.56
C GLU A 231 -24.56 11.55 58.53
N SER A 232 -25.72 11.45 57.87
CA SER A 232 -26.74 10.39 57.97
C SER A 232 -27.79 10.47 56.82
N GLU A 233 -28.64 9.43 56.71
CA GLU A 233 -30.07 9.44 56.27
C GLU A 233 -30.50 10.08 54.93
N ARG A 234 -31.56 9.66 54.23
CA ARG A 234 -32.38 8.43 54.03
C ARG A 234 -33.67 8.91 53.34
N SER A 235 -34.31 8.02 52.58
CA SER A 235 -35.70 8.09 52.08
C SER A 235 -35.88 8.90 50.78
N LYS A 236 -36.49 8.43 49.68
CA LYS A 236 -37.48 7.36 49.32
C LYS A 236 -38.83 7.97 48.91
N GLN A 237 -39.22 7.71 47.66
CA GLN A 237 -40.57 7.52 47.09
C GLN A 237 -40.34 7.43 45.55
N ASP A 238 -40.50 6.33 44.81
CA ASP A 238 -41.24 5.05 44.90
C ASP A 238 -42.74 5.12 44.51
N LEU A 239 -43.22 4.03 43.87
CA LEU A 239 -44.48 3.75 43.13
C LEU A 239 -44.36 3.89 41.57
N SER A 240 -44.26 2.83 40.72
CA SER A 240 -45.02 1.56 40.53
C SER A 240 -46.36 1.77 39.77
N LEU A 241 -46.89 1.00 38.80
CA LEU A 241 -46.65 -0.34 38.18
C LEU A 241 -47.00 -0.27 36.66
N GLY A 242 -46.76 -1.24 35.75
CA GLY A 242 -46.07 -2.54 35.79
C GLY A 242 -46.59 -3.56 34.74
N HIS A 243 -45.85 -4.67 34.52
CA HIS A 243 -46.18 -5.90 33.72
C HIS A 243 -46.08 -5.78 32.18
N LYS A 244 -45.51 -6.71 31.37
CA LYS A 244 -44.73 -7.99 31.54
C LYS A 244 -44.11 -8.31 30.11
N ARG A 245 -43.38 -9.39 29.75
CA ARG A 245 -43.12 -10.72 30.36
C ARG A 245 -41.81 -11.42 29.85
N GLU A 246 -40.97 -11.87 30.79
CA GLU A 246 -40.15 -13.12 30.90
C GLU A 246 -39.51 -13.87 29.71
N ALA A 247 -38.21 -14.18 29.85
CA ALA A 247 -37.52 -15.39 29.36
C ALA A 247 -36.68 -16.02 30.50
N PRO A 248 -36.51 -17.36 30.59
CA PRO A 248 -35.98 -18.04 31.78
C PRO A 248 -34.45 -18.34 31.75
N PRO A 249 -33.80 -18.55 32.92
CA PRO A 249 -32.41 -19.00 33.05
C PRO A 249 -32.29 -20.52 33.26
N THR A 250 -31.18 -21.14 32.84
CA THR A 250 -30.82 -22.52 33.23
C THR A 250 -29.31 -22.71 33.48
N GLN A 251 -29.01 -23.65 34.37
CA GLN A 251 -27.69 -23.98 34.93
C GLN A 251 -26.94 -25.10 34.17
N PRO A 252 -25.64 -25.35 34.44
CA PRO A 252 -24.77 -26.18 33.60
C PRO A 252 -24.74 -27.69 33.97
N PRO A 253 -24.28 -28.56 33.05
CA PRO A 253 -23.73 -29.86 33.46
C PRO A 253 -22.45 -30.36 32.72
N THR A 254 -21.40 -30.62 33.52
CA THR A 254 -20.53 -31.84 33.57
C THR A 254 -19.90 -32.52 32.32
N LYS A 255 -18.56 -32.69 32.42
CA LYS A 255 -17.73 -33.91 32.19
C LYS A 255 -17.83 -34.73 30.87
N ARG A 256 -16.72 -34.73 30.10
CA ARG A 256 -16.09 -35.84 29.32
C ARG A 256 -14.83 -35.27 28.60
N THR A 257 -13.72 -35.95 28.31
CA THR A 257 -13.11 -37.25 28.69
C THR A 257 -11.58 -37.07 28.59
N LYS A 258 -10.76 -37.83 29.35
CA LYS A 258 -9.29 -37.84 29.15
C LYS A 258 -8.93 -38.46 27.79
N LEU A 259 -8.05 -37.81 27.03
CA LEU A 259 -7.16 -38.49 26.07
C LEU A 259 -5.73 -38.40 26.60
N SER A 260 -5.01 -39.51 26.58
CA SER A 260 -3.65 -39.64 27.11
C SER A 260 -2.59 -39.22 26.09
N LEU A 261 -1.66 -38.36 26.50
CA LEU A 261 -0.44 -38.05 25.76
C LEU A 261 0.50 -39.28 25.73
N PRO A 262 1.20 -39.55 24.62
CA PRO A 262 2.34 -40.46 24.62
C PRO A 262 3.55 -39.84 25.36
N PRO A 263 4.42 -40.65 25.98
CA PRO A 263 5.57 -40.16 26.75
C PRO A 263 6.70 -39.63 25.86
N PRO A 264 7.60 -38.76 26.39
CA PRO A 264 8.73 -38.22 25.65
C PRO A 264 9.80 -39.29 25.38
N ILE A 265 10.35 -39.28 24.17
CA ILE A 265 11.53 -40.08 23.80
C ILE A 265 12.77 -39.35 24.30
N ASN A 266 13.49 -39.96 25.24
CA ASN A 266 14.79 -39.47 25.72
C ASN A 266 15.94 -40.08 24.88
N PRO A 267 17.12 -39.43 24.84
CA PRO A 267 18.18 -39.75 23.87
C PRO A 267 18.95 -41.03 24.18
N SER A 268 19.55 -41.61 23.15
CA SER A 268 20.47 -42.77 23.24
C SER A 268 21.90 -42.37 22.82
N PRO A 269 22.94 -43.13 23.23
CA PRO A 269 24.28 -42.58 23.47
C PRO A 269 25.20 -42.55 22.23
N PRO A 270 26.36 -41.88 22.31
CA PRO A 270 27.33 -41.86 21.22
C PRO A 270 28.15 -43.17 21.16
N SER A 271 28.27 -43.73 19.96
CA SER A 271 29.27 -44.76 19.63
C SER A 271 29.83 -44.48 18.25
N ASP A 272 31.13 -44.17 18.24
CA ASP A 272 32.16 -44.61 17.28
C ASP A 272 33.19 -43.50 17.10
N ALA A 273 34.27 -43.60 17.89
CA ALA A 273 35.45 -42.76 17.74
C ALA A 273 36.39 -43.38 16.68
N PRO A 274 36.91 -42.59 15.72
CA PRO A 274 38.02 -43.04 14.91
C PRO A 274 39.32 -43.05 15.74
N ALA A 275 40.21 -44.00 15.43
CA ALA A 275 41.51 -44.17 16.06
C ALA A 275 42.45 -42.98 15.78
N PRO A 276 43.49 -42.74 16.62
CA PRO A 276 44.42 -41.63 16.44
C PRO A 276 45.22 -41.76 15.13
N LEU A 277 45.40 -40.63 14.44
CA LEU A 277 46.29 -40.52 13.29
C LEU A 277 47.74 -40.36 13.77
N ASP A 278 48.60 -41.30 13.37
CA ASP A 278 50.05 -41.16 13.52
C ASP A 278 50.56 -39.98 12.68
N ILE A 279 51.46 -39.19 13.27
CA ILE A 279 52.16 -38.11 12.57
C ILE A 279 53.32 -38.73 11.79
N ALA A 280 53.18 -38.78 10.47
CA ALA A 280 54.26 -39.12 9.54
C ALA A 280 54.41 -38.01 8.48
N GLU A 281 55.65 -37.75 8.07
CA GLU A 281 56.05 -36.50 7.42
C GLU A 281 55.77 -36.44 5.90
N ASN A 282 55.64 -35.21 5.40
CA ASN A 282 55.91 -34.77 4.02
C ASN A 282 55.44 -35.65 2.84
N THR A 283 54.26 -35.32 2.30
CA THR A 283 53.99 -35.43 0.85
C THR A 283 53.17 -34.21 0.38
N PRO A 284 53.42 -33.65 -0.82
CA PRO A 284 52.62 -32.54 -1.34
C PRO A 284 51.24 -33.06 -1.78
N ILE A 285 50.17 -32.37 -1.37
CA ILE A 285 48.82 -32.64 -1.85
C ILE A 285 48.55 -31.71 -3.04
N ASP A 286 48.45 -32.27 -4.25
CA ASP A 286 47.92 -31.54 -5.41
C ASP A 286 46.45 -31.19 -5.16
N ILE A 287 46.14 -29.89 -5.18
CA ILE A 287 44.77 -29.39 -5.11
C ILE A 287 44.19 -29.38 -6.53
N PRO A 288 43.10 -30.11 -6.81
CA PRO A 288 42.42 -29.99 -8.10
C PRO A 288 41.78 -28.60 -8.20
N GLU A 289 42.11 -27.85 -9.25
CA GLU A 289 41.40 -26.61 -9.55
C GLU A 289 39.93 -26.91 -9.89
N ASN A 290 39.03 -26.35 -9.07
CA ASN A 290 37.57 -26.43 -9.11
C ASN A 290 36.93 -27.81 -8.78
N PRO A 291 36.22 -27.93 -7.64
CA PRO A 291 35.18 -28.96 -7.52
C PRO A 291 34.02 -28.64 -8.48
N PRO A 292 33.27 -29.64 -8.97
CA PRO A 292 32.11 -29.39 -9.80
C PRO A 292 31.04 -28.66 -8.98
N ILE A 293 30.83 -27.37 -9.26
CA ILE A 293 29.68 -26.62 -8.78
C ILE A 293 28.45 -27.29 -9.39
N ASN A 294 27.74 -28.07 -8.57
CA ASN A 294 26.45 -28.64 -8.94
C ASN A 294 25.35 -27.56 -8.82
N THR A 295 25.50 -26.48 -9.59
CA THR A 295 24.42 -25.52 -9.83
C THR A 295 23.28 -26.27 -10.52
N PRO A 296 22.05 -26.25 -9.97
CA PRO A 296 20.90 -26.76 -10.68
C PRO A 296 20.80 -26.07 -12.04
N GLN A 297 20.85 -26.85 -13.13
CA GLN A 297 20.55 -26.35 -14.46
C GLN A 297 19.19 -25.64 -14.42
N PRO A 298 19.05 -24.43 -14.99
CA PRO A 298 17.77 -23.72 -14.97
C PRO A 298 16.69 -24.60 -15.61
N PRO A 299 15.47 -24.65 -15.02
CA PRO A 299 14.40 -25.52 -15.52
C PRO A 299 14.06 -25.22 -16.97
N VAL A 300 14.03 -26.27 -17.78
CA VAL A 300 13.72 -26.19 -19.22
C VAL A 300 12.21 -25.99 -19.40
N TRP A 301 11.77 -24.74 -19.46
CA TRP A 301 10.34 -24.37 -19.51
C TRP A 301 9.57 -24.87 -20.74
N SER A 302 10.24 -25.35 -21.78
CA SER A 302 9.59 -25.86 -23.00
C SER A 302 8.78 -27.13 -22.79
N THR A 303 9.07 -27.91 -21.74
CA THR A 303 8.32 -29.13 -21.38
C THR A 303 7.05 -28.86 -20.57
N HIS A 304 6.91 -27.65 -20.01
CA HIS A 304 5.72 -27.26 -19.24
C HIS A 304 4.60 -26.78 -20.17
N PRO A 305 3.32 -27.06 -19.86
CA PRO A 305 2.19 -26.55 -20.64
C PRO A 305 2.13 -25.02 -20.56
N SER A 306 1.69 -24.39 -21.64
CA SER A 306 1.28 -22.98 -21.62
C SER A 306 -0.19 -22.85 -21.19
N PHE A 307 -0.63 -21.62 -20.90
CA PHE A 307 -2.07 -21.31 -20.84
C PHE A 307 -2.80 -21.66 -22.14
N SER A 308 -4.10 -21.89 -22.03
CA SER A 308 -4.96 -22.18 -23.18
C SER A 308 -5.06 -20.95 -24.11
N PRO A 309 -4.89 -21.11 -25.43
CA PRO A 309 -5.15 -20.06 -26.41
C PRO A 309 -6.64 -19.96 -26.79
N PHE A 310 -7.53 -20.62 -26.05
CA PHE A 310 -8.97 -20.58 -26.33
C PHE A 310 -9.56 -19.19 -26.12
N GLU A 311 -10.34 -18.74 -27.10
CA GLU A 311 -11.09 -17.49 -27.07
C GLU A 311 -12.59 -17.80 -27.22
N PRO A 312 -13.43 -17.50 -26.22
CA PRO A 312 -14.87 -17.72 -26.31
C PRO A 312 -15.55 -16.83 -27.35
N PHE A 313 -15.03 -15.62 -27.53
CA PHE A 313 -15.56 -14.60 -28.43
C PHE A 313 -14.46 -13.59 -28.78
N THR A 314 -14.44 -13.14 -30.03
CA THR A 314 -13.53 -12.13 -30.56
C THR A 314 -14.35 -11.06 -31.27
N PRO A 315 -14.40 -9.80 -30.77
CA PRO A 315 -15.07 -8.70 -31.46
C PRO A 315 -14.48 -8.48 -32.87
N PRO A 316 -15.30 -8.06 -33.86
CA PRO A 316 -14.79 -7.61 -35.15
C PRO A 316 -14.02 -6.30 -34.99
N ILE A 317 -12.94 -6.12 -35.76
CA ILE A 317 -12.22 -4.85 -35.90
C ILE A 317 -12.88 -4.05 -37.02
N THR A 318 -13.41 -2.87 -36.70
CA THR A 318 -14.15 -2.01 -37.64
C THR A 318 -13.38 -0.74 -38.00
N SER A 319 -12.50 -0.26 -37.12
CA SER A 319 -11.76 1.00 -37.27
C SER A 319 -10.29 0.81 -36.85
N PRO A 320 -9.48 0.10 -37.66
CA PRO A 320 -8.20 -0.47 -37.21
C PRO A 320 -7.15 0.58 -36.86
N LEU A 321 -6.61 0.48 -35.64
CA LEU A 321 -5.51 1.31 -35.16
C LEU A 321 -4.19 1.05 -35.93
N PRO A 322 -3.39 2.09 -36.28
CA PRO A 322 -2.13 1.92 -36.99
C PRO A 322 -1.09 1.13 -36.18
N ARG A 323 -0.38 0.25 -36.89
CA ARG A 323 0.78 -0.51 -36.40
C ARG A 323 2.07 0.05 -37.00
N LEU A 324 3.02 0.39 -36.14
CA LEU A 324 4.32 0.94 -36.51
C LEU A 324 5.45 0.11 -35.87
N PRO A 325 6.64 0.03 -36.49
CA PRO A 325 7.85 -0.40 -35.77
C PRO A 325 8.16 0.55 -34.62
N ALA A 326 8.85 0.05 -33.59
CA ALA A 326 9.31 0.87 -32.47
C ALA A 326 10.08 2.13 -32.95
N PRO A 327 9.58 3.34 -32.65
CA PRO A 327 10.21 4.59 -33.09
C PRO A 327 11.49 4.86 -32.31
N SER A 328 12.32 5.76 -32.84
CA SER A 328 13.36 6.41 -32.03
C SER A 328 12.72 7.33 -30.98
N LEU A 329 13.38 7.54 -29.85
CA LEU A 329 12.92 8.45 -28.79
C LEU A 329 12.56 9.84 -29.34
N THR A 330 13.36 10.39 -30.25
CA THR A 330 13.09 11.69 -30.92
C THR A 330 11.85 11.65 -31.81
N THR A 331 11.61 10.55 -32.52
CA THR A 331 10.40 10.37 -33.35
C THR A 331 9.15 10.30 -32.47
N PHE A 332 9.21 9.56 -31.36
CA PHE A 332 8.10 9.48 -30.41
C PHE A 332 7.86 10.81 -29.69
N GLN A 333 8.92 11.50 -29.25
CA GLN A 333 8.82 12.86 -28.70
C GLN A 333 8.13 13.83 -29.69
N THR A 334 8.44 13.73 -30.98
CA THR A 334 7.79 14.55 -32.02
C THR A 334 6.30 14.21 -32.18
N HIS A 335 5.93 12.94 -32.02
CA HIS A 335 4.52 12.50 -31.97
C HIS A 335 3.79 13.08 -30.74
N LEU A 336 4.41 13.00 -29.55
CA LEU A 336 3.87 13.56 -28.31
C LEU A 336 3.71 15.07 -28.35
N SER A 337 4.60 15.81 -29.02
CA SER A 337 4.50 17.27 -29.17
C SER A 337 3.40 17.75 -30.13
N HIS A 338 2.56 16.86 -30.67
CA HIS A 338 1.33 17.28 -31.36
C HIS A 338 0.25 17.69 -30.33
N PRO A 339 -0.63 18.67 -30.63
CA PRO A 339 -1.69 19.09 -29.70
C PRO A 339 -2.71 18.00 -29.34
N SER A 340 -2.86 17.00 -30.20
CA SER A 340 -3.71 15.82 -29.97
C SER A 340 -2.94 14.58 -30.41
N PRO A 341 -2.03 14.06 -29.56
CA PRO A 341 -1.26 12.86 -29.88
C PRO A 341 -2.22 11.68 -30.03
N GLN A 342 -2.03 10.88 -31.08
CA GLN A 342 -2.93 9.79 -31.43
C GLN A 342 -2.45 8.44 -30.85
N PRO A 343 -3.36 7.52 -30.48
CA PRO A 343 -3.00 6.17 -30.09
C PRO A 343 -2.43 5.38 -31.27
N LEU A 344 -1.54 4.44 -30.98
CA LEU A 344 -0.86 3.62 -31.98
C LEU A 344 -0.27 2.35 -31.37
N ILE A 345 -0.12 1.30 -32.18
CA ILE A 345 0.55 0.06 -31.78
C ILE A 345 2.02 0.10 -32.19
N LEU A 346 2.89 -0.13 -31.22
CA LEU A 346 4.33 -0.29 -31.39
C LEU A 346 4.69 -1.78 -31.43
N THR A 347 5.32 -2.16 -32.54
CA THR A 347 5.81 -3.52 -32.79
C THR A 347 7.32 -3.57 -32.58
N GLY A 348 7.82 -4.60 -31.90
CA GLY A 348 9.26 -4.79 -31.66
C GLY A 348 9.88 -3.83 -30.65
N LEU A 349 9.09 -3.24 -29.74
CA LEU A 349 9.59 -2.40 -28.65
C LEU A 349 10.21 -3.22 -27.49
N VAL A 350 9.67 -4.41 -27.22
CA VAL A 350 10.04 -5.27 -26.08
C VAL A 350 10.54 -6.69 -26.43
N PRO A 351 11.13 -6.97 -27.62
CA PRO A 351 11.42 -8.35 -28.06
C PRO A 351 12.47 -9.07 -27.19
N HIS A 352 13.25 -8.31 -26.42
CA HIS A 352 14.30 -8.79 -25.51
C HIS A 352 13.77 -9.21 -24.13
N TRP A 353 12.50 -8.96 -23.80
CA TRP A 353 11.95 -9.27 -22.48
C TRP A 353 12.03 -10.79 -22.17
N PRO A 354 12.68 -11.19 -21.06
CA PRO A 354 12.65 -12.57 -20.58
C PRO A 354 11.24 -13.13 -20.41
N ALA A 355 10.26 -12.29 -20.04
CA ALA A 355 8.84 -12.65 -19.89
C ALA A 355 8.23 -13.30 -21.15
N LEU A 356 8.72 -12.94 -22.34
CA LEU A 356 8.30 -13.47 -23.64
C LEU A 356 9.11 -14.72 -24.07
N THR A 357 10.25 -15.00 -23.44
CA THR A 357 11.27 -15.92 -23.95
C THR A 357 11.81 -16.89 -22.90
N THR A 358 12.87 -16.52 -22.17
CA THR A 358 13.64 -17.39 -21.26
C THR A 358 12.97 -17.62 -19.91
N ASN A 359 12.13 -16.67 -19.49
CA ASN A 359 11.34 -16.68 -18.26
C ASN A 359 9.84 -16.57 -18.61
N PRO A 360 9.28 -17.54 -19.36
CA PRO A 360 8.03 -17.35 -20.08
C PRO A 360 6.82 -17.26 -19.13
N TRP A 361 6.21 -16.08 -19.04
CA TRP A 361 4.99 -15.86 -18.24
C TRP A 361 3.80 -16.65 -18.77
N SER A 362 3.84 -17.10 -20.02
CA SER A 362 2.83 -18.00 -20.60
C SER A 362 2.76 -19.38 -19.93
N LYS A 363 3.70 -19.72 -19.04
CA LYS A 363 3.75 -20.99 -18.30
C LYS A 363 3.22 -20.81 -16.87
N PRO A 364 2.12 -21.48 -16.46
CA PRO A 364 1.63 -21.43 -15.07
C PRO A 364 2.70 -21.85 -14.05
N ALA A 365 3.51 -22.85 -14.40
CA ALA A 365 4.59 -23.35 -13.55
C ALA A 365 5.71 -22.30 -13.31
N TYR A 366 5.97 -21.44 -14.30
CA TYR A 366 6.91 -20.32 -14.14
C TYR A 366 6.37 -19.34 -13.10
N LEU A 367 5.15 -18.84 -13.30
CA LEU A 367 4.53 -17.86 -12.41
C LEU A 367 4.37 -18.40 -10.98
N LEU A 368 4.01 -19.68 -10.81
CA LEU A 368 3.98 -20.34 -9.50
C LEU A 368 5.36 -20.34 -8.82
N SER A 369 6.44 -20.64 -9.56
CA SER A 369 7.81 -20.62 -9.01
C SER A 369 8.23 -19.23 -8.52
N ARG A 370 7.78 -18.17 -9.20
CA ARG A 370 8.09 -16.77 -8.85
C ARG A 370 7.20 -16.19 -7.74
N THR A 371 6.14 -16.88 -7.35
CA THR A 371 5.15 -16.44 -6.34
C THR A 371 5.21 -17.27 -5.05
N PHE A 372 6.39 -17.78 -4.69
CA PHE A 372 6.62 -18.68 -3.55
C PHE A 372 5.76 -19.95 -3.59
N SER A 373 5.70 -20.60 -4.76
CA SER A 373 4.79 -21.71 -5.08
C SER A 373 3.31 -21.28 -5.04
N GLY A 374 3.01 -20.07 -5.55
CA GLY A 374 1.67 -19.48 -5.55
C GLY A 374 1.15 -18.97 -4.21
N ARG A 375 1.97 -18.95 -3.14
CA ARG A 375 1.55 -18.49 -1.81
C ARG A 375 1.51 -16.97 -1.65
N ARG A 376 2.05 -16.19 -2.59
CA ARG A 376 1.90 -14.72 -2.60
C ARG A 376 0.41 -14.37 -2.63
N LEU A 377 -0.01 -13.48 -1.73
CA LEU A 377 -1.34 -12.87 -1.77
C LEU A 377 -1.38 -11.77 -2.83
N ILE A 378 -2.48 -11.73 -3.58
CA ILE A 378 -2.80 -10.72 -4.60
C ILE A 378 -4.24 -10.23 -4.39
N PRO A 379 -4.53 -8.94 -4.67
CA PRO A 379 -5.90 -8.49 -4.86
C PRO A 379 -6.44 -9.05 -6.18
N VAL A 380 -7.71 -9.43 -6.17
CA VAL A 380 -8.44 -9.95 -7.32
C VAL A 380 -9.85 -9.38 -7.26
N GLU A 381 -10.24 -8.74 -8.35
CA GLU A 381 -11.63 -8.33 -8.60
C GLU A 381 -12.45 -9.55 -9.00
N ILE A 382 -13.65 -9.65 -8.45
CA ILE A 382 -14.58 -10.76 -8.65
C ILE A 382 -15.90 -10.17 -9.11
N GLY A 383 -16.27 -10.43 -10.35
CA GLY A 383 -17.43 -9.85 -11.03
C GLY A 383 -17.30 -9.99 -12.55
N ARG A 384 -18.20 -9.33 -13.30
CA ARG A 384 -18.04 -9.15 -14.76
C ARG A 384 -17.26 -7.86 -15.06
N SER A 385 -17.59 -6.79 -14.36
CA SER A 385 -17.05 -5.43 -14.49
C SER A 385 -17.04 -4.72 -13.14
N TYR A 386 -16.24 -3.65 -12.96
CA TYR A 386 -16.21 -2.86 -11.72
C TYR A 386 -17.40 -1.89 -11.56
N VAL A 387 -18.20 -1.70 -12.61
CA VAL A 387 -19.47 -0.94 -12.57
C VAL A 387 -20.71 -1.80 -12.36
N ASP A 388 -20.56 -3.12 -12.19
CA ASP A 388 -21.69 -4.03 -11.93
C ASP A 388 -21.88 -4.20 -10.41
N GLU A 389 -23.12 -4.19 -9.89
CA GLU A 389 -23.41 -4.38 -8.45
C GLU A 389 -22.81 -5.67 -7.84
N GLY A 390 -22.65 -6.71 -8.67
CA GLY A 390 -22.05 -7.98 -8.28
C GLY A 390 -20.52 -7.94 -8.11
N TRP A 391 -19.88 -6.79 -8.29
CA TRP A 391 -18.44 -6.63 -8.13
C TRP A 391 -18.01 -6.66 -6.66
N SER A 392 -16.87 -7.29 -6.41
CA SER A 392 -16.19 -7.26 -5.12
C SER A 392 -14.69 -7.45 -5.31
N GLN A 393 -13.88 -7.03 -4.35
CA GLN A 393 -12.44 -7.31 -4.33
C GLN A 393 -12.10 -8.30 -3.20
N GLN A 394 -11.28 -9.30 -3.49
CA GLN A 394 -10.77 -10.26 -2.50
C GLN A 394 -9.26 -10.40 -2.59
N ILE A 395 -8.61 -10.55 -1.43
CA ILE A 395 -7.18 -10.88 -1.35
C ILE A 395 -7.04 -12.39 -1.21
N LEU A 396 -6.41 -13.05 -2.19
CA LEU A 396 -6.25 -14.50 -2.20
C LEU A 396 -4.85 -14.96 -2.69
N PRO A 397 -4.43 -16.20 -2.36
CA PRO A 397 -3.17 -16.74 -2.87
C PRO A 397 -3.16 -16.88 -4.39
N PHE A 398 -2.04 -16.54 -5.01
CA PHE A 398 -1.82 -16.63 -6.45
C PHE A 398 -2.07 -18.04 -7.02
N SER A 399 -1.80 -19.11 -6.27
CA SER A 399 -2.18 -20.48 -6.65
C SER A 399 -3.68 -20.71 -6.67
N SER A 400 -4.41 -20.16 -5.71
CA SER A 400 -5.88 -20.20 -5.69
C SER A 400 -6.45 -19.42 -6.87
N PHE A 401 -5.89 -18.25 -7.18
CA PHE A 401 -6.29 -17.45 -8.34
C PHE A 401 -6.12 -18.23 -9.66
N LEU A 402 -4.91 -18.77 -9.89
CA LEU A 402 -4.62 -19.60 -11.05
C LEU A 402 -5.58 -20.78 -11.15
N THR A 403 -5.78 -21.51 -10.06
CA THR A 403 -6.59 -22.73 -10.05
C THR A 403 -8.06 -22.42 -10.34
N THR A 404 -8.65 -21.50 -9.56
CA THR A 404 -10.08 -21.19 -9.60
C THR A 404 -10.50 -20.45 -10.87
N TYR A 405 -9.74 -19.42 -11.28
CA TYR A 405 -10.20 -18.50 -12.32
C TYR A 405 -9.49 -18.69 -13.68
N ILE A 406 -8.24 -19.18 -13.70
CA ILE A 406 -7.44 -19.23 -14.95
C ILE A 406 -7.38 -20.62 -15.58
N THR A 407 -7.19 -21.68 -14.77
CA THR A 407 -6.94 -23.04 -15.28
C THR A 407 -8.12 -23.99 -15.13
N SER A 408 -9.16 -23.61 -14.38
CA SER A 408 -10.39 -24.40 -14.31
C SER A 408 -11.06 -24.42 -15.68
N SER A 409 -11.23 -25.62 -16.25
CA SER A 409 -11.96 -25.78 -17.50
C SER A 409 -13.39 -25.28 -17.34
N PRO A 410 -13.98 -24.63 -18.36
CA PRO A 410 -15.41 -24.31 -18.33
C PRO A 410 -16.22 -25.59 -18.12
N PRO A 411 -17.28 -25.56 -17.31
CA PRO A 411 -18.11 -26.75 -17.09
C PRO A 411 -18.63 -27.27 -18.42
N SER A 412 -18.44 -28.57 -18.66
CA SER A 412 -18.98 -29.24 -19.85
C SER A 412 -20.50 -29.03 -19.89
N PRO A 413 -21.13 -28.73 -21.04
CA PRO A 413 -22.54 -28.34 -21.11
C PRO A 413 -23.47 -29.52 -20.80
N SER A 414 -23.71 -29.78 -19.52
CA SER A 414 -24.73 -30.69 -19.01
C SER A 414 -26.07 -29.95 -18.94
N PRO A 415 -27.13 -30.42 -19.63
CA PRO A 415 -28.37 -29.65 -19.86
C PRO A 415 -29.34 -29.62 -18.65
N SER A 416 -28.83 -29.67 -17.42
CA SER A 416 -29.65 -29.84 -16.20
C SER A 416 -29.12 -29.11 -14.96
N SER A 417 -28.18 -28.19 -15.10
CA SER A 417 -27.78 -27.26 -14.03
C SER A 417 -28.16 -25.84 -14.45
N SER A 418 -28.95 -25.17 -13.60
CA SER A 418 -29.20 -23.72 -13.72
C SER A 418 -27.89 -22.96 -13.88
N SER A 419 -27.93 -21.89 -14.67
CA SER A 419 -26.76 -21.12 -15.13
C SER A 419 -26.07 -20.34 -14.01
N SER A 420 -25.37 -21.03 -13.12
CA SER A 420 -24.36 -20.42 -12.25
C SER A 420 -23.17 -20.00 -13.13
N SER A 421 -23.22 -18.80 -13.68
CA SER A 421 -22.05 -18.15 -14.27
C SER A 421 -20.95 -18.13 -13.20
N SER A 422 -19.86 -18.86 -13.41
CA SER A 422 -18.73 -18.80 -12.49
C SER A 422 -18.18 -17.38 -12.54
N SER A 423 -18.30 -16.65 -11.42
CA SER A 423 -17.82 -15.27 -11.36
C SER A 423 -16.34 -15.20 -11.76
N LYS A 424 -16.00 -14.25 -12.63
CA LYS A 424 -14.64 -14.13 -13.17
C LYS A 424 -13.76 -13.49 -12.11
N GLY A 425 -12.50 -13.91 -12.05
CA GLY A 425 -11.48 -13.29 -11.22
C GLY A 425 -10.48 -12.54 -12.10
N TYR A 426 -10.24 -11.27 -11.83
CA TYR A 426 -9.28 -10.44 -12.55
C TYR A 426 -8.30 -9.78 -11.58
N LEU A 427 -6.99 -10.03 -11.76
CA LEU A 427 -5.96 -9.20 -11.16
C LEU A 427 -5.82 -7.98 -12.08
N ALA A 428 -6.48 -6.88 -11.72
CA ALA A 428 -6.44 -5.61 -12.45
C ALA A 428 -5.61 -4.58 -11.69
N GLN A 429 -5.03 -3.62 -12.43
CA GLN A 429 -4.40 -2.39 -11.93
C GLN A 429 -3.51 -2.53 -10.68
N HIS A 430 -2.79 -3.65 -10.54
CA HIS A 430 -2.01 -3.93 -9.32
C HIS A 430 -0.52 -3.74 -9.56
N GLN A 431 0.16 -3.02 -8.66
CA GLN A 431 1.63 -2.87 -8.65
C GLN A 431 2.34 -4.17 -8.22
N LEU A 432 2.11 -5.26 -8.96
CA LEU A 432 2.59 -6.61 -8.65
C LEU A 432 4.12 -6.69 -8.58
N PHE A 433 4.81 -5.84 -9.34
CA PHE A 433 6.26 -5.90 -9.55
C PHE A 433 7.07 -5.34 -8.39
N THR A 434 6.53 -4.37 -7.63
CA THR A 434 7.11 -3.92 -6.35
C THR A 434 7.12 -5.08 -5.32
N GLN A 435 6.13 -5.96 -5.42
CA GLN A 435 5.93 -7.10 -4.52
C GLN A 435 6.69 -8.37 -4.94
N LEU A 436 7.04 -8.49 -6.24
CA LEU A 436 7.66 -9.67 -6.84
C LEU A 436 8.89 -9.29 -7.70
N PRO A 437 10.05 -8.99 -7.07
CA PRO A 437 11.27 -8.60 -7.79
C PRO A 437 11.73 -9.60 -8.86
N GLN A 438 11.44 -10.90 -8.69
CA GLN A 438 11.78 -11.90 -9.70
C GLN A 438 10.97 -11.77 -11.00
N LEU A 439 9.71 -11.30 -10.93
CA LEU A 439 8.93 -10.95 -12.12
C LEU A 439 9.33 -9.58 -12.65
N ARG A 440 9.66 -8.61 -11.77
CA ARG A 440 10.17 -7.29 -12.19
C ARG A 440 11.44 -7.39 -13.03
N ASN A 441 12.27 -8.41 -12.81
CA ASN A 441 13.48 -8.72 -13.58
C ASN A 441 13.19 -9.34 -14.97
N ASP A 442 11.96 -9.76 -15.25
CA ASP A 442 11.58 -10.36 -16.54
C ASP A 442 11.15 -9.31 -17.58
N ILE A 443 11.09 -8.03 -17.18
CA ILE A 443 10.64 -6.89 -17.95
C ILE A 443 11.59 -5.70 -17.77
N THR A 444 11.56 -4.76 -18.70
CA THR A 444 12.31 -3.48 -18.65
C THR A 444 11.35 -2.35 -18.96
N ILE A 445 11.55 -1.18 -18.33
CA ILE A 445 10.78 0.03 -18.67
C ILE A 445 11.16 0.41 -20.11
N PRO A 446 10.20 0.58 -21.04
CA PRO A 446 10.52 1.02 -22.39
C PRO A 446 11.13 2.43 -22.36
N ASP A 447 12.23 2.66 -23.08
CA ASP A 447 12.91 3.96 -23.14
C ASP A 447 11.98 5.13 -23.51
N LEU A 448 10.89 4.83 -24.23
CA LEU A 448 9.85 5.79 -24.62
C LEU A 448 9.09 6.42 -23.46
N CYS A 449 9.07 5.81 -22.26
CA CYS A 449 8.50 6.44 -21.07
C CYS A 449 9.36 7.60 -20.53
N TYR A 450 10.60 7.80 -21.03
CA TYR A 450 11.48 8.91 -20.65
C TYR A 450 11.46 10.06 -21.67
N THR A 451 10.45 10.13 -22.53
CA THR A 451 10.09 11.38 -23.22
C THR A 451 9.43 12.37 -22.27
N ALA A 452 9.51 13.66 -22.57
CA ALA A 452 8.71 14.68 -21.88
C ALA A 452 7.42 14.96 -22.68
N PRO A 453 6.26 14.40 -22.31
CA PRO A 453 5.00 14.77 -22.94
C PRO A 453 4.66 16.25 -22.67
N PRO A 454 3.71 16.85 -23.42
CA PRO A 454 3.24 18.20 -23.13
C PRO A 454 2.55 18.23 -21.76
N LYS A 455 2.89 19.21 -20.92
CA LYS A 455 2.13 19.45 -19.68
C LYS A 455 0.67 19.75 -20.00
N VAL A 456 -0.25 19.18 -19.22
CA VAL A 456 -1.66 19.57 -19.25
C VAL A 456 -1.78 20.96 -18.60
N ASP A 457 -2.50 21.87 -19.24
CA ASP A 457 -2.64 23.26 -18.79
C ASP A 457 -3.43 23.34 -17.47
N GLY A 458 -2.74 23.64 -16.36
CA GLY A 458 -3.37 23.99 -15.08
C GLY A 458 -2.79 23.30 -13.85
N GLU A 459 -1.99 22.25 -14.02
CA GLU A 459 -1.51 21.41 -12.92
C GLU A 459 0.01 21.50 -12.74
N GLU A 460 0.44 21.79 -11.51
CA GLU A 460 1.84 21.66 -11.08
C GLU A 460 2.13 20.18 -10.75
N GLU A 461 1.97 19.28 -11.72
CA GLU A 461 2.31 17.88 -11.52
C GLU A 461 3.81 17.72 -11.19
N GLU A 462 4.10 17.05 -10.08
CA GLU A 462 5.41 16.48 -9.82
C GLU A 462 5.65 15.36 -10.86
N LEU A 463 6.70 15.52 -11.67
CA LEU A 463 7.11 14.51 -12.63
C LEU A 463 7.66 13.30 -11.86
N GLU A 464 7.06 12.11 -12.04
CA GLU A 464 7.58 10.90 -11.42
C GLU A 464 8.94 10.51 -12.02
N GLU A 465 9.97 10.26 -11.20
CA GLU A 465 11.31 9.86 -11.69
C GLU A 465 11.30 8.49 -12.40
N GLU A 466 10.37 7.59 -12.04
CA GLU A 466 10.14 6.30 -12.69
C GLU A 466 8.65 6.08 -12.97
N PRO A 467 8.27 5.62 -14.18
CA PRO A 467 6.89 5.26 -14.51
C PRO A 467 6.26 4.25 -13.55
N MET A 468 4.98 4.42 -13.21
CA MET A 468 4.20 3.42 -12.48
C MET A 468 3.93 2.17 -13.32
N LEU A 469 4.25 0.99 -12.78
CA LEU A 469 4.05 -0.31 -13.44
C LEU A 469 2.87 -1.08 -12.83
N ASN A 470 1.80 -1.29 -13.61
CA ASN A 470 0.64 -2.08 -13.20
C ASN A 470 0.53 -3.40 -13.99
N ALA A 471 0.16 -4.47 -13.29
CA ALA A 471 -0.08 -5.79 -13.85
C ALA A 471 -1.57 -6.03 -14.08
N TRP A 472 -1.87 -6.67 -15.21
CA TRP A 472 -3.23 -7.03 -15.62
C TRP A 472 -3.27 -8.50 -16.00
N PHE A 473 -3.80 -9.39 -15.16
CA PHE A 473 -3.79 -10.83 -15.39
C PHE A 473 -5.18 -11.43 -15.14
N GLY A 474 -5.77 -12.06 -16.16
CA GLY A 474 -7.13 -12.60 -16.08
C GLY A 474 -7.46 -13.69 -17.12
N PRO A 475 -8.60 -14.39 -16.94
CA PRO A 475 -9.12 -15.35 -17.91
C PRO A 475 -9.70 -14.68 -19.17
N PRO A 476 -10.10 -15.47 -20.19
CA PRO A 476 -10.91 -14.97 -21.29
C PRO A 476 -12.18 -14.25 -20.78
N GLY A 477 -12.52 -13.13 -21.42
CA GLY A 477 -13.72 -12.37 -21.15
C GLY A 477 -13.67 -11.48 -19.90
N THR A 478 -12.49 -11.18 -19.32
CA THR A 478 -12.38 -10.03 -18.41
C THR A 478 -12.65 -8.72 -19.16
N ILE A 479 -13.27 -7.76 -18.48
CA ILE A 479 -13.64 -6.46 -19.03
C ILE A 479 -13.07 -5.38 -18.14
N THR A 480 -12.43 -4.38 -18.76
CA THR A 480 -12.25 -3.06 -18.17
C THR A 480 -13.19 -2.13 -18.95
N PRO A 481 -14.22 -1.54 -18.31
CA PRO A 481 -15.08 -0.50 -18.87
C PRO A 481 -14.36 0.60 -19.64
N LEU A 482 -15.15 1.33 -20.43
CA LEU A 482 -14.65 2.51 -21.13
C LEU A 482 -14.33 3.61 -20.10
N HIS A 483 -13.07 4.01 -19.99
CA HIS A 483 -12.61 4.99 -19.00
C HIS A 483 -11.39 5.78 -19.49
N THR A 484 -11.02 6.86 -18.79
CA THR A 484 -9.81 7.65 -19.02
C THR A 484 -8.81 7.55 -17.85
N ASP A 485 -7.52 7.40 -18.17
CA ASP A 485 -6.42 7.56 -17.22
C ASP A 485 -5.90 9.03 -17.25
N PRO A 486 -5.42 9.58 -16.12
CA PRO A 486 -4.74 10.87 -16.06
C PRO A 486 -3.26 10.80 -16.52
N TYR A 487 -2.79 9.66 -17.02
CA TYR A 487 -1.40 9.45 -17.45
C TYR A 487 -1.30 9.09 -18.94
N HIS A 488 -0.14 9.32 -19.54
CA HIS A 488 0.25 8.60 -20.74
C HIS A 488 0.52 7.13 -20.39
N ASN A 489 0.09 6.20 -21.24
CA ASN A 489 0.11 4.77 -20.93
C ASN A 489 0.68 3.92 -22.08
N LEU A 490 1.69 3.10 -21.80
CA LEU A 490 2.16 2.02 -22.68
C LEU A 490 1.62 0.69 -22.15
N LEU A 491 0.58 0.15 -22.77
CA LEU A 491 0.05 -1.17 -22.45
C LEU A 491 0.78 -2.24 -23.27
N VAL A 492 1.73 -2.93 -22.66
CA VAL A 492 2.49 -4.04 -23.24
C VAL A 492 1.77 -5.36 -23.02
N GLN A 493 1.51 -6.11 -24.10
CA GLN A 493 0.88 -7.43 -24.02
C GLN A 493 1.94 -8.54 -23.93
N VAL A 494 1.88 -9.37 -22.89
CA VAL A 494 2.89 -10.42 -22.63
C VAL A 494 2.37 -11.82 -22.90
N VAL A 495 1.13 -12.10 -22.51
CA VAL A 495 0.48 -13.41 -22.68
C VAL A 495 -0.91 -13.20 -23.25
N GLY A 496 -1.28 -13.97 -24.27
CA GLY A 496 -2.64 -13.94 -24.82
C GLY A 496 -3.00 -12.61 -25.48
N ARG A 497 -4.29 -12.41 -25.76
CA ARG A 497 -4.78 -11.29 -26.57
C ARG A 497 -5.85 -10.46 -25.86
N LYS A 498 -5.93 -9.18 -26.21
CA LYS A 498 -6.97 -8.25 -25.76
C LYS A 498 -7.57 -7.51 -26.95
N TYR A 499 -8.89 -7.35 -26.97
CA TYR A 499 -9.53 -6.30 -27.79
C TYR A 499 -9.45 -4.99 -27.02
N VAL A 500 -9.13 -3.91 -27.71
CA VAL A 500 -9.16 -2.55 -27.18
C VAL A 500 -9.91 -1.65 -28.16
N ARG A 501 -10.82 -0.82 -27.65
CA ARG A 501 -11.48 0.26 -28.39
C ARG A 501 -11.17 1.57 -27.71
N LEU A 502 -10.80 2.60 -28.46
CA LEU A 502 -10.47 3.93 -27.96
C LEU A 502 -11.27 5.03 -28.65
N TYR A 503 -11.66 6.05 -27.89
CA TYR A 503 -12.31 7.26 -28.38
C TYR A 503 -11.47 8.48 -27.99
N SER A 504 -11.44 9.49 -28.87
CA SER A 504 -10.74 10.76 -28.64
C SER A 504 -11.25 11.46 -27.37
N PRO A 505 -10.44 12.26 -26.65
CA PRO A 505 -10.93 13.17 -25.61
C PRO A 505 -12.01 14.14 -26.12
N GLU A 506 -12.02 14.43 -27.43
CA GLU A 506 -13.02 15.28 -28.09
C GLU A 506 -14.33 14.52 -28.41
N ALA A 507 -14.34 13.19 -28.29
CA ALA A 507 -15.56 12.41 -28.44
C ALA A 507 -16.47 12.66 -27.24
N LYS A 508 -17.77 12.89 -27.50
CA LYS A 508 -18.78 13.16 -26.47
C LYS A 508 -19.22 11.88 -25.75
N VAL A 509 -18.28 11.17 -25.17
CA VAL A 509 -18.54 10.01 -24.31
C VAL A 509 -19.28 10.51 -23.07
N LYS A 510 -20.51 10.02 -22.84
CA LYS A 510 -21.27 10.31 -21.62
C LYS A 510 -20.56 9.65 -20.44
N ALA A 511 -19.95 10.45 -19.58
CA ALA A 511 -19.36 10.02 -18.31
C ALA A 511 -20.44 9.64 -17.29
N ARG A 512 -20.06 8.85 -16.28
CA ARG A 512 -20.83 8.66 -15.05
C ARG A 512 -20.73 9.89 -14.15
N GLY A 513 -21.64 9.97 -13.19
CA GLY A 513 -21.64 11.03 -12.17
C GLY A 513 -20.94 10.58 -10.89
N GLU A 514 -21.37 11.17 -9.77
CA GLU A 514 -21.03 10.68 -8.43
C GLU A 514 -21.92 9.49 -8.07
N GLU A 515 -21.32 8.31 -7.83
CA GLU A 515 -22.02 7.09 -7.45
C GLU A 515 -21.58 6.69 -6.02
N GLY A 516 -22.51 6.67 -5.06
CA GLY A 516 -22.22 6.25 -3.68
C GLY A 516 -21.20 7.12 -2.92
N GLY A 517 -20.94 8.35 -3.37
CA GLY A 517 -19.89 9.23 -2.83
C GLY A 517 -18.52 9.03 -3.47
N VAL A 518 -18.45 8.31 -4.59
CA VAL A 518 -17.25 8.14 -5.43
C VAL A 518 -17.47 8.87 -6.75
N ASP A 519 -16.52 9.70 -7.15
CA ASP A 519 -16.52 10.32 -8.48
C ASP A 519 -16.18 9.27 -9.55
N MET A 520 -17.16 8.98 -10.41
CA MET A 520 -17.00 8.06 -11.54
C MET A 520 -16.87 8.82 -12.88
N GLY A 521 -16.63 10.14 -12.85
CA GLY A 521 -16.54 11.02 -14.03
C GLY A 521 -15.48 10.64 -15.07
N ASN A 522 -14.52 9.77 -14.71
CA ASN A 522 -13.55 9.20 -15.63
C ASN A 522 -14.01 7.89 -16.31
N THR A 523 -15.19 7.37 -15.99
CA THR A 523 -15.77 6.11 -16.51
C THR A 523 -17.06 6.40 -17.28
N ALA A 524 -17.28 5.74 -18.42
CA ALA A 524 -18.45 5.96 -19.24
C ALA A 524 -19.73 5.37 -18.62
N ALA A 525 -20.86 6.03 -18.85
CA ALA A 525 -22.18 5.58 -18.41
C ALA A 525 -22.54 4.23 -19.06
N PHE A 526 -22.41 4.14 -20.39
CA PHE A 526 -22.83 2.98 -21.16
C PHE A 526 -21.75 1.90 -21.29
N ASP A 527 -22.18 0.63 -21.19
CA ASP A 527 -21.32 -0.54 -21.39
C ASP A 527 -21.20 -0.88 -22.88
N VAL A 528 -20.00 -0.73 -23.44
CA VAL A 528 -19.69 -1.02 -24.85
C VAL A 528 -20.05 -2.47 -25.24
N GLY A 529 -19.84 -3.43 -24.35
CA GLY A 529 -20.15 -4.84 -24.62
C GLY A 529 -21.64 -5.13 -24.67
N VAL A 530 -22.45 -4.42 -23.88
CA VAL A 530 -23.92 -4.51 -23.92
C VAL A 530 -24.48 -3.77 -25.15
N LEU A 531 -24.01 -2.55 -25.43
CA LEU A 531 -24.46 -1.76 -26.60
C LEU A 531 -24.23 -2.46 -27.95
N GLU A 532 -23.13 -3.21 -28.05
CA GLU A 532 -22.75 -3.99 -29.24
C GLU A 532 -23.37 -5.41 -29.25
N GLY A 533 -24.13 -5.79 -28.22
CA GLY A 533 -24.77 -7.09 -28.10
C GLY A 533 -23.81 -8.27 -27.86
N TRP A 534 -22.61 -8.00 -27.33
CA TRP A 534 -21.60 -9.02 -27.00
C TRP A 534 -21.77 -9.62 -25.60
N ASP A 535 -22.36 -8.85 -24.69
CA ASP A 535 -22.71 -9.25 -23.33
C ASP A 535 -24.22 -9.11 -23.11
N ALA A 536 -24.76 -9.90 -22.17
CA ALA A 536 -26.15 -9.74 -21.74
C ALA A 536 -26.32 -8.47 -20.89
N VAL A 537 -27.50 -7.85 -20.98
CA VAL A 537 -27.93 -6.83 -20.03
C VAL A 537 -27.94 -7.44 -18.63
N VAL A 538 -27.36 -6.73 -17.66
CA VAL A 538 -27.52 -7.06 -16.24
C VAL A 538 -28.78 -6.34 -15.77
N GLU A 539 -29.85 -7.09 -15.51
CA GLU A 539 -31.06 -6.54 -14.90
C GLU A 539 -30.72 -6.07 -13.48
N GLY A 540 -30.54 -4.76 -13.30
CA GLY A 540 -30.65 -4.13 -11.98
C GLY A 540 -32.11 -4.13 -11.54
N GLU A 541 -32.36 -4.21 -10.23
CA GLU A 541 -33.74 -4.22 -9.73
C GLU A 541 -34.42 -2.88 -10.04
N ASP A 542 -35.37 -2.88 -10.98
CA ASP A 542 -36.32 -1.79 -11.19
C ASP A 542 -36.91 -1.35 -9.85
N GLU A 543 -36.56 -0.14 -9.37
CA GLU A 543 -37.30 0.44 -8.27
C GLU A 543 -38.75 0.64 -8.74
N GLY A 544 -39.64 -0.16 -8.16
CA GLY A 544 -41.06 -0.23 -8.45
C GLY A 544 -41.84 1.00 -7.97
N GLY A 545 -41.49 2.17 -8.52
CA GLY A 545 -42.28 3.39 -8.47
C GLY A 545 -43.45 3.32 -9.45
N ASP A 546 -44.68 3.33 -8.93
CA ASP A 546 -45.93 3.31 -9.68
C ASP A 546 -46.19 4.70 -10.32
N GLY A 547 -45.53 4.95 -11.46
CA GLY A 547 -45.49 6.25 -12.16
C GLY A 547 -45.54 6.09 -13.69
N ASN A 548 -46.67 5.58 -14.20
CA ASN A 548 -46.85 5.13 -15.59
C ASN A 548 -46.96 6.27 -16.64
N GLY A 549 -45.98 7.19 -16.66
CA GLY A 549 -45.90 8.27 -17.64
C GLY A 549 -44.54 8.98 -17.67
N GLU A 550 -43.88 9.15 -16.51
CA GLU A 550 -42.51 9.69 -16.46
C GLU A 550 -41.49 8.64 -16.96
N LYS A 551 -41.70 7.35 -16.66
CA LYS A 551 -40.84 6.25 -17.14
C LYS A 551 -40.79 6.11 -18.67
N GLU A 552 -41.89 6.35 -19.38
CA GLU A 552 -41.93 6.22 -20.85
C GLU A 552 -41.07 7.32 -21.52
N GLU A 553 -41.05 8.54 -20.98
CA GLU A 553 -40.20 9.63 -21.47
C GLU A 553 -38.72 9.40 -21.10
N GLU A 554 -38.42 8.91 -19.89
CA GLU A 554 -37.05 8.56 -19.46
C GLU A 554 -36.43 7.40 -20.27
N GLU A 555 -37.23 6.37 -20.60
CA GLU A 555 -36.78 5.24 -21.45
C GLU A 555 -36.52 5.68 -22.91
N GLU A 556 -37.34 6.59 -23.46
CA GLU A 556 -37.12 7.14 -24.80
C GLU A 556 -35.84 8.01 -24.85
N GLU A 557 -35.59 8.86 -23.85
CA GLU A 557 -34.35 9.66 -23.76
C GLU A 557 -33.09 8.76 -23.64
N GLU A 558 -33.11 7.70 -22.83
CA GLU A 558 -31.96 6.80 -22.68
C GLU A 558 -31.65 6.04 -24.00
N GLU A 559 -32.67 5.59 -24.74
CA GLU A 559 -32.45 4.96 -26.06
C GLU A 559 -31.92 5.94 -27.12
N GLU A 560 -32.35 7.21 -27.12
CA GLU A 560 -31.75 8.24 -27.98
C GLU A 560 -30.26 8.45 -27.67
N GLU A 561 -29.89 8.52 -26.39
CA GLU A 561 -28.49 8.66 -25.95
C GLU A 561 -27.63 7.42 -26.30
N LYS A 562 -28.16 6.21 -26.15
CA LYS A 562 -27.48 4.97 -26.58
C LYS A 562 -27.21 4.98 -28.09
N GLU A 563 -28.18 5.45 -28.87
CA GLU A 563 -28.04 5.60 -30.32
C GLU A 563 -27.07 6.73 -30.69
N GLU A 564 -26.98 7.82 -29.92
CA GLU A 564 -25.90 8.82 -30.07
C GLU A 564 -24.52 8.22 -29.77
N PHE A 565 -24.40 7.45 -28.68
CA PHE A 565 -23.15 6.80 -28.31
C PHE A 565 -22.65 5.83 -29.38
N LYS A 566 -23.54 5.02 -29.99
CA LYS A 566 -23.21 4.13 -31.11
C LYS A 566 -22.70 4.87 -32.36
N ARG A 567 -22.98 6.17 -32.50
CA ARG A 567 -22.51 7.03 -33.59
C ARG A 567 -21.16 7.70 -33.32
N LEU A 568 -20.59 7.59 -32.11
CA LEU A 568 -19.29 8.17 -31.78
C LEU A 568 -18.16 7.49 -32.58
N GLU A 569 -17.27 8.29 -33.16
CA GLU A 569 -16.10 7.78 -33.86
C GLU A 569 -15.08 7.19 -32.87
N TYR A 570 -14.60 5.98 -33.18
CA TYR A 570 -13.59 5.26 -32.40
C TYR A 570 -12.55 4.63 -33.30
N VAL A 571 -11.47 4.16 -32.67
CA VAL A 571 -10.46 3.28 -33.25
C VAL A 571 -10.34 2.02 -32.40
N ASP A 572 -10.09 0.86 -33.01
CA ASP A 572 -10.01 -0.41 -32.31
C ASP A 572 -8.91 -1.35 -32.82
N CYS A 573 -8.54 -2.31 -31.97
CA CYS A 573 -7.52 -3.29 -32.28
C CYS A 573 -7.65 -4.57 -31.45
N ILE A 574 -7.10 -5.67 -31.98
CA ILE A 574 -6.62 -6.79 -31.16
C ILE A 574 -5.15 -6.53 -30.88
N LEU A 575 -4.75 -6.53 -29.62
CA LEU A 575 -3.36 -6.40 -29.17
C LEU A 575 -2.75 -7.79 -28.96
N GLU A 576 -1.67 -8.08 -29.69
CA GLU A 576 -0.99 -9.39 -29.74
C GLU A 576 0.24 -9.45 -28.80
N PRO A 577 0.67 -10.64 -28.32
CA PRO A 577 1.86 -10.77 -27.48
C PRO A 577 3.14 -10.16 -28.10
N GLY A 578 3.80 -9.27 -27.35
CA GLY A 578 4.98 -8.51 -27.79
C GLY A 578 4.65 -7.19 -28.49
N GLU A 579 3.38 -6.89 -28.77
CA GLU A 579 2.92 -5.55 -29.15
C GLU A 579 2.77 -4.65 -27.92
N THR A 580 2.91 -3.35 -28.13
CA THR A 580 2.67 -2.32 -27.11
C THR A 580 1.68 -1.30 -27.67
N LEU A 581 0.55 -1.09 -26.99
CA LEU A 581 -0.39 -0.03 -27.32
C LEU A 581 0.02 1.24 -26.58
N TYR A 582 0.25 2.34 -27.31
CA TYR A 582 0.32 3.67 -26.73
C TYR A 582 -1.09 4.26 -26.62
N ILE A 583 -1.49 4.61 -25.41
CA ILE A 583 -2.72 5.32 -25.07
C ILE A 583 -2.29 6.72 -24.58
N PRO A 584 -2.64 7.80 -25.30
CA PRO A 584 -2.38 9.16 -24.84
C PRO A 584 -3.27 9.53 -23.66
N VAL A 585 -2.81 10.45 -22.80
CA VAL A 585 -3.59 10.97 -21.66
C VAL A 585 -4.97 11.46 -22.10
N GLY A 586 -5.99 11.20 -21.28
CA GLY A 586 -7.38 11.58 -21.54
C GLY A 586 -8.10 10.78 -22.63
N TRP A 587 -7.46 9.84 -23.33
CA TRP A 587 -8.17 8.97 -24.28
C TRP A 587 -9.03 7.94 -23.54
N TRP A 588 -10.31 7.92 -23.89
CA TRP A 588 -11.24 6.91 -23.42
C TRP A 588 -10.86 5.56 -24.00
N HIS A 589 -10.73 4.52 -23.18
CA HIS A 589 -10.38 3.17 -23.65
C HIS A 589 -11.15 2.06 -22.92
N TYR A 590 -11.71 1.13 -23.71
CA TYR A 590 -12.40 -0.09 -23.28
C TYR A 590 -11.51 -1.29 -23.60
N VAL A 591 -11.39 -2.24 -22.68
CA VAL A 591 -10.51 -3.42 -22.85
C VAL A 591 -11.25 -4.72 -22.55
N ARG A 592 -11.13 -5.71 -23.44
CA ARG A 592 -11.69 -7.06 -23.25
C ARG A 592 -10.60 -8.12 -23.44
N GLY A 593 -10.39 -8.96 -22.43
CA GLY A 593 -9.53 -10.15 -22.55
C GLY A 593 -10.13 -11.17 -23.51
N LEU A 594 -9.40 -11.59 -24.54
CA LEU A 594 -9.90 -12.56 -25.53
C LEU A 594 -9.53 -13.99 -25.15
N SER A 595 -8.30 -14.19 -24.70
CA SER A 595 -7.78 -15.44 -24.13
C SER A 595 -7.44 -15.26 -22.64
N VAL A 596 -6.84 -16.26 -21.99
CA VAL A 596 -6.05 -16.00 -20.77
C VAL A 596 -5.02 -14.94 -21.13
N SER A 597 -5.03 -13.80 -20.43
CA SER A 597 -4.27 -12.62 -20.84
C SER A 597 -3.45 -12.04 -19.69
N PHE A 598 -2.19 -11.68 -19.96
CA PHE A 598 -1.30 -10.98 -19.02
C PHE A 598 -0.70 -9.77 -19.76
N SER A 599 -0.94 -8.56 -19.24
CA SER A 599 -0.40 -7.29 -19.73
C SER A 599 0.35 -6.55 -18.63
N VAL A 600 1.23 -5.63 -19.02
CA VAL A 600 1.87 -4.65 -18.14
C VAL A 600 1.58 -3.26 -18.70
N SER A 601 1.03 -2.35 -17.91
CA SER A 601 0.98 -0.92 -18.26
C SER A 601 2.11 -0.15 -17.59
N PHE A 602 2.61 0.86 -18.28
CA PHE A 602 3.56 1.85 -17.77
C PHE A 602 2.89 3.21 -17.87
N TRP A 603 2.63 3.85 -16.73
CA TRP A 603 2.03 5.17 -16.63
C TRP A 603 3.11 6.22 -16.37
N TRP A 604 3.11 7.33 -17.09
CA TRP A 604 4.04 8.45 -16.90
C TRP A 604 3.42 9.79 -17.35
N ASN A 605 4.04 10.90 -16.94
CA ASN A 605 3.73 12.29 -17.27
C ASN A 605 4.97 13.11 -17.67
#